data_AF-A0A2W6Q8S2-F1
#
_entry.id   AF-A0A2W6Q8S2-F1
#
_cell.length_a   1.000
_cell.length_b   1.000
_cell.length_c   1.000
_cell.angle_alpha   90.00
_cell.angle_beta   90.00
_cell.angle_gamma   90.00
#
_symmetry.space_group_name_H-M   'P 1'
#
loop_
_entity.id
_entity.type
_entity.pdbx_description
1 polymer ?
#
loop_
_entity_poly.entity_id
_entity_poly.type
_entity_poly.pdbx_seq_one_letter_code
_entity_poly.pdbx_strand_id
1 'polypeptide(L)'
;QEPCNEILFSRAKVWNGEKWACVTIVGGHTNIVHIETHDGVVFTQQACVAEGEQESPLTVLSRTTLAEILKFVNEVPFAAIRFILDSAKLNCALSQEGLSGKWGLHIGATLEKQ
;
A
#
# COMPACT_ATOMS: atom_id res chain seq x y z
N GLN A 1 11.92 -5.92 -22.33
CA GLN A 1 11.60 -5.83 -20.90
C GLN A 1 12.45 -6.89 -20.24
N GLU A 2 13.41 -6.49 -19.41
CA GLU A 2 14.27 -7.47 -18.73
C GLU A 2 13.47 -8.15 -17.60
N PRO A 3 13.69 -9.45 -17.36
CA PRO A 3 12.99 -10.17 -16.30
C PRO A 3 13.38 -9.60 -14.92
N CYS A 4 12.37 -9.28 -14.12
CA CYS A 4 12.55 -8.82 -12.75
C CYS A 4 12.76 -10.04 -11.84
N ASN A 5 13.91 -10.12 -11.17
CA ASN A 5 14.22 -11.20 -10.22
C ASN A 5 13.60 -10.99 -8.83
N GLU A 6 12.91 -9.87 -8.62
CA GLU A 6 12.25 -9.51 -7.36
C GLU A 6 10.84 -10.11 -7.28
N ILE A 7 10.41 -10.44 -6.06
CA ILE A 7 9.14 -11.13 -5.77
C ILE A 7 7.92 -10.30 -6.22
N LEU A 8 8.02 -8.97 -6.16
CA LEU A 8 6.98 -8.04 -6.59
C LEU A 8 7.53 -7.08 -7.65
N PHE A 9 6.84 -7.00 -8.78
CA PHE A 9 7.00 -5.93 -9.75
C PHE A 9 5.60 -5.44 -10.12
N SER A 10 5.35 -4.14 -9.97
CA SER A 10 4.10 -3.53 -10.42
C SER A 10 4.36 -2.18 -11.05
N ARG A 11 3.68 -1.92 -12.17
CA ARG A 11 3.75 -0.66 -12.91
C ARG A 11 2.34 -0.21 -13.23
N ALA A 12 1.98 0.99 -12.79
CA ALA A 12 0.71 1.62 -13.08
C ALA A 12 0.94 2.91 -13.89
N LYS A 13 0.22 3.05 -15.00
CA LYS A 13 0.22 4.26 -15.83
C LYS A 13 -1.19 4.82 -15.86
N VAL A 14 -1.30 6.13 -15.66
CA VAL A 14 -2.56 6.87 -15.66
C VAL A 14 -2.47 8.03 -16.66
N TRP A 15 -3.62 8.42 -17.20
CA TRP A 15 -3.73 9.41 -18.26
C TRP A 15 -4.73 10.51 -17.90
N ASN A 16 -4.44 11.73 -18.35
CA ASN A 16 -5.37 12.85 -18.37
C ASN A 16 -5.20 13.60 -19.71
N GLY A 17 -6.07 13.31 -20.67
CA GLY A 17 -5.88 13.74 -22.06
C GLY A 17 -4.60 13.16 -22.63
N GLU A 18 -3.73 14.02 -23.16
CA GLU A 18 -2.42 13.63 -23.71
C GLU A 18 -1.34 13.46 -22.62
N LYS A 19 -1.60 13.95 -21.41
CA LYS A 19 -0.65 13.86 -20.29
C LYS A 19 -0.73 12.50 -19.63
N TRP A 20 0.40 12.02 -19.15
CA TRP A 20 0.47 10.75 -18.43
C TRP A 20 1.51 10.78 -17.32
N ALA A 21 1.28 9.91 -16.33
CA ALA A 21 2.22 9.58 -15.27
C ALA A 21 2.27 8.07 -15.10
N CYS A 22 3.46 7.52 -14.87
CA CYS A 22 3.70 6.10 -14.68
C CYS A 22 4.62 5.89 -13.48
N VAL A 23 4.21 5.01 -12.58
CA VAL A 23 4.90 4.70 -11.34
C VAL A 23 5.23 3.21 -11.34
N THR A 24 6.45 2.86 -10.95
CA THR A 24 6.91 1.48 -10.81
C THR A 24 7.34 1.22 -9.36
N ILE A 25 6.82 0.14 -8.78
CA ILE A 25 7.29 -0.44 -7.51
C ILE A 25 7.96 -1.78 -7.76
N VAL A 26 9.02 -2.07 -7.00
CA VAL A 26 9.80 -3.32 -7.11
C VAL A 26 10.22 -3.82 -5.73
N GLY A 27 10.13 -5.12 -5.49
CA GLY A 27 10.50 -5.77 -4.22
C GLY A 27 9.40 -5.64 -3.16
N GLY A 28 9.30 -4.47 -2.51
CA GLY A 28 8.31 -4.18 -1.47
C GLY A 28 7.02 -3.54 -1.99
N HIS A 29 5.90 -3.75 -1.28
CA HIS A 29 4.58 -3.22 -1.66
C HIS A 29 4.50 -1.68 -1.74
N THR A 30 5.43 -0.99 -1.08
CA THR A 30 5.50 0.48 -1.03
C THR A 30 6.79 1.04 -1.62
N ASN A 31 7.67 0.19 -2.15
CA ASN A 31 9.00 0.60 -2.63
C ASN A 31 8.94 1.15 -4.05
N ILE A 32 8.68 2.44 -4.19
CA ILE A 32 8.67 3.14 -5.48
C ILE A 32 10.11 3.31 -5.96
N VAL A 33 10.45 2.69 -7.09
CA VAL A 33 11.79 2.77 -7.68
C VAL A 33 11.87 3.73 -8.85
N HIS A 34 10.73 4.04 -9.48
CA HIS A 34 10.70 4.88 -10.67
C HIS A 34 9.37 5.62 -10.85
N ILE A 35 9.44 6.90 -11.21
CA ILE A 35 8.31 7.72 -11.61
C ILE A 35 8.70 8.47 -12.90
N GLU A 36 7.90 8.28 -13.95
CA GLU A 36 8.04 8.97 -15.23
C GLU A 36 6.72 9.65 -15.63
N THR A 37 6.84 10.77 -16.33
CA THR A 37 5.72 11.51 -16.88
C THR A 37 5.98 11.83 -18.35
N HIS A 38 4.97 12.40 -19.03
CA HIS A 38 5.15 12.95 -20.38
C HIS A 38 6.31 13.97 -20.50
N ASP A 39 6.67 14.65 -19.41
CA ASP A 39 7.77 15.63 -19.36
C ASP A 39 9.14 14.98 -19.05
N GLY A 40 9.17 13.66 -18.82
CA GLY A 40 10.38 12.90 -18.51
C GLY A 40 10.35 12.24 -17.13
N VAL A 41 11.50 11.71 -16.72
CA VAL A 41 11.69 11.00 -15.45
C VAL A 41 11.71 11.99 -14.29
N VAL A 42 10.79 11.82 -13.36
CA VAL A 42 10.66 12.66 -12.16
C VAL A 42 11.43 12.05 -10.99
N PHE A 43 11.47 10.71 -10.91
CA PHE A 43 12.15 10.00 -9.85
C PHE A 43 12.74 8.70 -10.37
N THR A 44 13.99 8.43 -10.01
CA THR A 44 14.61 7.12 -10.13
C THR A 44 15.42 6.88 -8.88
N GLN A 45 15.12 5.79 -8.18
CA GLN A 45 15.94 5.36 -7.06
C GLN A 45 17.21 4.71 -7.61
N GLN A 46 18.37 5.29 -7.28
CA GLN A 46 19.66 4.65 -7.52
C GLN A 46 19.80 3.50 -6.52
N ALA A 47 20.24 2.33 -7.00
CA ALA A 47 20.24 1.09 -6.25
C ALA A 47 20.88 1.26 -4.85
N CYS A 48 20.21 0.66 -3.87
CA CYS A 48 20.64 0.48 -2.48
C CYS A 48 20.68 1.76 -1.62
N VAL A 49 19.51 2.19 -1.16
CA VAL A 49 19.40 2.58 0.24
C VAL A 49 18.71 1.42 0.92
N ALA A 50 19.49 0.58 1.61
CA ALA A 50 18.92 -0.35 2.57
C ALA A 50 17.98 0.49 3.45
N GLU A 51 16.69 0.18 3.43
CA GLU A 51 15.72 0.76 4.34
C GLU A 51 16.36 0.66 5.74
N GLY A 52 16.75 1.80 6.31
CA GLY A 52 17.48 1.81 7.57
C GLY A 52 16.69 0.97 8.55
N GLU A 53 17.36 -0.01 9.18
CA GLU A 53 16.80 -1.13 9.96
C GLU A 53 15.64 -0.69 10.86
N GLN A 54 14.46 -0.54 10.27
CA GLN A 54 13.21 -0.38 10.98
C GLN A 54 12.83 -1.80 11.34
N GLU A 55 12.91 -2.08 12.64
CA GLU A 55 12.58 -3.38 13.15
C GLU A 55 11.21 -3.82 12.64
N SER A 56 11.14 -5.03 12.09
CA SER A 56 9.93 -5.48 11.42
C SER A 56 8.74 -5.42 12.40
N PRO A 57 7.53 -5.04 11.94
CA PRO A 57 6.35 -5.03 12.79
C PRO A 57 6.12 -6.37 13.51
N LEU A 58 6.47 -7.49 12.87
CA LEU A 58 6.39 -8.83 13.46
C LEU A 58 7.37 -9.02 14.62
N THR A 59 8.59 -8.49 14.51
CA THR A 59 9.58 -8.53 15.59
C THR A 59 9.10 -7.71 16.77
N VAL A 60 8.55 -6.52 16.55
CA VAL A 60 7.95 -5.69 17.60
C VAL A 60 6.80 -6.43 18.28
N LEU A 61 5.89 -7.00 17.50
CA LEU A 61 4.73 -7.72 18.03
C LEU A 61 5.12 -9.00 18.80
N SER A 62 6.18 -9.70 18.39
CA SER A 62 6.63 -10.94 19.07
C SER A 62 7.07 -10.74 20.52
N ARG A 63 7.42 -9.51 20.90
CA ARG A 63 7.79 -9.13 22.27
C ARG A 63 6.78 -8.19 22.94
N THR A 64 5.69 -7.85 22.24
CA THR A 64 4.64 -7.00 22.79
C THR A 64 3.59 -7.88 23.46
N THR A 65 3.29 -7.62 24.73
CA THR A 65 2.27 -8.34 25.50
C THR A 65 0.88 -7.80 25.25
N LEU A 66 -0.16 -8.61 25.51
CA LEU A 66 -1.56 -8.17 25.44
C LEU A 66 -1.85 -7.00 26.40
N ALA A 67 -1.22 -7.00 27.58
CA ALA A 67 -1.38 -5.93 28.56
C ALA A 67 -0.86 -4.59 28.02
N GLU A 68 0.27 -4.60 27.32
CA GLU A 68 0.83 -3.39 26.67
C GLU A 68 -0.05 -2.90 25.53
N ILE A 69 -0.62 -3.81 24.72
CA ILE A 69 -1.58 -3.46 23.66
C ILE A 69 -2.81 -2.79 24.26
N LEU A 70 -3.40 -3.38 25.30
CA LEU A 70 -4.57 -2.81 25.98
C LEU A 70 -4.25 -1.46 26.60
N LYS A 71 -3.07 -1.31 27.22
CA LYS A 71 -2.62 -0.03 27.76
C LYS A 71 -2.54 1.03 26.66
N PHE A 72 -1.90 0.71 25.53
CA PHE A 72 -1.78 1.63 24.40
C PHE A 72 -3.15 2.07 23.87
N VAL A 73 -4.07 1.13 23.63
CA VAL A 73 -5.41 1.45 23.11
C VAL A 73 -6.18 2.40 24.03
N ASN A 74 -6.00 2.27 25.35
CA ASN A 74 -6.70 3.11 26.33
C ASN A 74 -6.03 4.46 26.59
N GLU A 75 -4.71 4.55 26.45
CA GLU A 75 -3.94 5.74 26.85
C GLU A 75 -3.48 6.62 25.68
N VAL A 76 -3.46 6.08 24.45
CA VAL A 76 -2.96 6.83 23.29
C VAL A 76 -3.82 8.07 23.03
N PRO A 77 -3.22 9.27 22.86
CA PRO A 77 -3.99 10.45 22.48
C PRO A 77 -4.71 10.21 21.15
N PHE A 78 -6.01 10.43 21.12
CA PHE A 78 -6.82 10.21 19.92
C PHE A 78 -6.27 10.93 18.68
N ALA A 79 -5.72 12.14 18.85
CA ALA A 79 -5.11 12.90 17.76
C ALA A 79 -3.94 12.16 17.08
N ALA A 80 -3.18 11.34 17.82
CA ALA A 80 -2.06 10.56 17.29
C ALA A 80 -2.50 9.40 16.41
N ILE A 81 -3.72 8.86 16.61
CA ILE A 81 -4.28 7.74 15.85
C ILE A 81 -5.45 8.15 14.94
N ARG A 82 -5.75 9.46 14.84
CA ARG A 82 -6.90 9.96 14.07
C ARG A 82 -6.82 9.58 12.59
N PHE A 83 -5.62 9.43 12.04
CA PHE A 83 -5.39 9.04 10.65
C PHE A 83 -6.01 7.67 10.29
N ILE A 84 -6.20 6.78 11.27
CA ILE A 84 -6.83 5.46 11.07
C ILE A 84 -8.24 5.61 10.50
N LEU A 85 -8.95 6.69 10.84
CA LEU A 85 -10.30 6.94 10.33
C LEU A 85 -10.33 7.19 8.81
N ASP A 86 -9.27 7.74 8.25
CA ASP A 86 -9.19 7.95 6.80
C ASP A 86 -8.96 6.62 6.07
N SER A 87 -8.14 5.73 6.64
CA SER A 87 -8.03 4.35 6.17
C SER A 87 -9.36 3.60 6.28
N ALA A 88 -10.13 3.80 7.35
CA ALA A 88 -11.45 3.18 7.50
C ALA A 88 -12.40 3.62 6.38
N LYS A 89 -12.49 4.91 6.07
CA LYS A 89 -13.31 5.42 4.95
C LYS A 89 -12.89 4.80 3.62
N LEU A 90 -11.58 4.78 3.35
CA LEU A 90 -11.03 4.24 2.11
C LEU A 90 -11.31 2.74 1.98
N ASN A 91 -11.09 1.97 3.05
CA ASN A 91 -11.34 0.53 3.06
C ASN A 91 -12.85 0.22 2.92
N CYS A 92 -13.73 1.00 3.55
CA CYS A 92 -15.17 0.84 3.37
C CYS A 92 -15.60 1.12 1.91
N ALA A 93 -15.11 2.20 1.31
CA ALA A 93 -15.43 2.54 -0.09
C ALA A 93 -14.90 1.46 -1.06
N LEU A 94 -13.66 1.00 -0.87
CA LEU A 94 -13.08 -0.09 -1.66
C LEU A 94 -13.84 -1.41 -1.49
N SER A 95 -14.26 -1.73 -0.26
CA SER A 95 -15.05 -2.93 0.00
C SER A 95 -16.41 -2.86 -0.71
N GLN A 96 -17.09 -1.72 -0.66
CA GLN A 96 -18.37 -1.53 -1.35
C GLN A 96 -18.20 -1.67 -2.86
N GLU A 97 -17.19 -1.02 -3.43
CA GLU A 97 -16.87 -1.13 -4.86
C GLU A 97 -16.53 -2.59 -5.26
N GLY A 98 -15.79 -3.29 -4.41
CA GLY A 98 -15.44 -4.71 -4.59
C GLY A 98 -16.65 -5.64 -4.58
N LEU A 99 -17.68 -5.34 -3.78
CA LEU A 99 -18.93 -6.09 -3.72
C LEU A 99 -19.81 -5.81 -4.95
N SER A 100 -19.93 -4.55 -5.38
CA SER A 100 -20.80 -4.18 -6.50
C SER A 100 -20.21 -4.45 -7.88
N GLY A 101 -18.88 -4.37 -8.00
CA GLY A 101 -18.19 -4.44 -9.28
C GLY A 101 -17.61 -5.83 -9.61
N LYS A 102 -17.35 -6.06 -10.90
CA LYS A 102 -16.68 -7.27 -11.39
C LYS A 102 -15.17 -7.07 -11.43
N TRP A 103 -14.56 -6.99 -10.25
CA TRP A 103 -13.13 -6.76 -10.08
C TRP A 103 -12.35 -8.07 -9.89
N GLY A 104 -11.24 -8.24 -10.60
CA GLY A 104 -10.32 -9.38 -10.44
C GLY A 104 -11.02 -10.74 -10.59
N LEU A 105 -10.84 -11.63 -9.60
CA LEU A 105 -11.50 -12.94 -9.54
C LEU A 105 -12.99 -12.89 -9.11
N HIS A 106 -13.57 -11.69 -9.00
CA HIS A 106 -14.97 -11.46 -8.64
C HIS A 106 -15.38 -11.97 -7.24
N ILE A 107 -14.44 -12.18 -6.33
CA ILE A 107 -14.72 -12.71 -4.97
C ILE A 107 -15.75 -11.83 -4.25
N GLY A 108 -15.57 -10.51 -4.28
CA GLY A 108 -16.51 -9.53 -3.74
C GLY A 108 -17.92 -9.70 -4.30
N ALA A 109 -18.08 -9.64 -5.63
CA ALA A 109 -19.37 -9.81 -6.30
C ALA A 109 -20.02 -11.19 -6.10
N THR A 110 -19.27 -12.22 -5.71
CA THR A 110 -19.82 -13.54 -5.39
C THR A 110 -20.23 -13.70 -3.93
N LEU A 111 -19.74 -12.86 -3.02
CA LEU A 111 -20.10 -12.89 -1.59
C LEU A 111 -21.57 -12.51 -1.35
N GLU A 112 -22.15 -11.60 -2.15
CA GLU A 112 -23.58 -11.26 -2.05
C GLU A 112 -24.53 -12.38 -2.50
N LYS A 113 -24.02 -13.39 -3.21
CA LYS A 113 -24.83 -14.46 -3.83
C LYS A 113 -24.85 -15.76 -3.04
N GLN A 114 -24.21 -15.80 -1.86
CA GLN A 114 -24.22 -16.93 -0.94
C GLN A 114 -25.14 -16.65 0.24
#